data_AF-R7UY06-F1
#
_entry.id   AF-R7UY06-F1
#
_cell.length_a   1.000
_cell.length_b   1.000
_cell.length_c   1.000
_cell.angle_alpha   90.00
_cell.angle_beta   90.00
_cell.angle_gamma   90.00
#
_symmetry.space_group_name_H-M   'P 1'
#
loop_
_entity.id
_entity.type
_entity.pdbx_description
1 polymer ?
#
loop_
_entity_poly.entity_id
_entity_poly.type
_entity_poly.pdbx_seq_one_letter_code
_entity_poly.pdbx_strand_id
1 'polypeptide(L)'
;GRSNSWSSNEEADTSTTLEPLDLVWAKCRGYPWYPALLINPKMPRTGYFHNGVPIPVPPEEVLCLQAKYDIPVFLVLFFDAKRTWQWLPRNKLELLGVDVALDKSKLAENKKPNVKKAVRKAYIKAILHQCRVTGQPNPLENNQVAKTPEES
;
A
#
# COMPACT_ATOMS: atom_id res chain seq x y z
N GLY A 1 33.67 4.08 41.67
CA GLY A 1 32.90 3.10 40.90
C GLY A 1 31.56 2.89 41.56
N ARG A 2 30.47 3.28 40.90
CA ARG A 2 29.10 2.93 41.30
C ARG A 2 28.27 2.69 40.05
N SER A 3 27.74 1.46 40.00
CA SER A 3 26.56 0.98 39.28
C SER A 3 26.49 1.08 37.76
N ASN A 4 26.63 -0.10 37.13
CA ASN A 4 25.80 -0.53 36.02
C ASN A 4 24.31 -0.27 36.36
N SER A 5 23.63 0.51 35.54
CA SER A 5 22.19 0.39 35.36
C SER A 5 21.96 0.01 33.90
N TRP A 6 21.86 -1.29 33.65
CA TRP A 6 21.12 -1.77 32.50
C TRP A 6 19.66 -1.34 32.73
N SER A 7 19.24 -0.29 32.05
CA SER A 7 17.84 -0.09 31.75
C SER A 7 17.68 -0.46 30.30
N SER A 8 17.29 -1.72 30.09
CA SER A 8 16.62 -2.19 28.90
C SER A 8 15.52 -1.18 28.57
N ASN A 9 15.80 -0.27 27.64
CA ASN A 9 14.75 0.44 26.98
C ASN A 9 14.21 -0.55 25.96
N GLU A 10 13.16 -1.28 26.36
CA GLU A 10 12.24 -1.96 25.46
C GLU A 10 12.04 -1.07 24.23
N GLU A 11 12.78 -1.40 23.16
CA GLU A 11 12.42 -1.00 21.81
C GLU A 11 11.04 -1.57 21.62
N ALA A 12 10.05 -0.71 21.80
CA ALA A 12 8.68 -0.98 21.48
C ALA A 12 8.68 -1.65 20.10
N ASP A 13 8.33 -2.93 20.08
CA ASP A 13 8.00 -3.73 18.91
C ASP A 13 6.74 -3.11 18.26
N THR A 14 6.88 -1.88 17.76
CA THR A 14 5.89 -1.21 16.91
C THR A 14 6.01 -1.77 15.50
N SER A 15 6.17 -3.08 15.36
CA SER A 15 5.93 -3.74 14.08
C SER A 15 4.42 -3.70 13.88
N THR A 16 3.90 -2.59 13.34
CA THR A 16 2.49 -2.46 13.03
C THR A 16 2.09 -3.68 12.19
N THR A 17 1.17 -4.47 12.72
CA THR A 17 0.73 -5.71 12.09
C THR A 17 0.03 -5.36 10.78
N LEU A 18 0.34 -6.09 9.71
CA LEU A 18 -0.29 -5.91 8.41
C LEU A 18 -1.44 -6.89 8.26
N GLU A 19 -2.62 -6.39 7.95
CA GLU A 19 -3.82 -7.17 7.77
C GLU A 19 -4.27 -7.18 6.30
N PRO A 20 -5.03 -8.20 5.86
CA PRO A 20 -5.65 -8.16 4.55
C PRO A 20 -6.50 -6.91 4.37
N LEU A 21 -6.47 -6.36 3.16
CA LEU A 21 -7.13 -5.12 2.75
C LEU A 21 -6.48 -3.82 3.24
N ASP A 22 -5.40 -3.90 4.00
CA ASP A 22 -4.57 -2.73 4.28
C ASP A 22 -3.96 -2.17 2.99
N LEU A 23 -3.89 -0.84 2.93
CA LEU A 23 -3.13 -0.14 1.92
C LEU A 23 -1.67 -0.05 2.34
N VAL A 24 -0.78 -0.37 1.40
CA VAL A 24 0.65 -0.40 1.65
C VAL A 24 1.44 0.26 0.54
N TRP A 25 2.57 0.87 0.90
CA TRP A 25 3.69 1.03 0.02
C TRP A 25 4.42 -0.30 -0.08
N ALA A 26 4.60 -0.80 -1.30
CA ALA A 26 5.29 -2.04 -1.58
C ALA A 26 6.58 -1.81 -2.38
N LYS A 27 7.67 -2.49 -2.00
CA LYS A 27 9.00 -2.31 -2.61
C LYS A 27 9.48 -3.56 -3.36
N CYS A 28 9.49 -3.48 -4.69
CA CYS A 28 10.17 -4.45 -5.54
C CYS A 28 11.63 -4.05 -5.82
N ARG A 29 12.46 -5.04 -6.16
CA ARG A 29 13.84 -4.81 -6.61
C ARG A 29 13.83 -4.07 -7.95
N GLY A 30 14.57 -2.97 -8.08
CA GLY A 30 14.66 -2.18 -9.31
C GLY A 30 13.50 -1.20 -9.56
N TYR A 31 12.47 -1.19 -8.71
CA TYR A 31 11.32 -0.29 -8.80
C TYR A 31 11.26 0.66 -7.59
N PRO A 32 10.62 1.84 -7.69
CA PRO A 32 10.35 2.68 -6.52
C PRO A 32 9.38 1.97 -5.55
N TRP A 33 9.19 2.54 -4.36
CA TRP A 33 8.01 2.18 -3.56
C TRP A 33 6.73 2.51 -4.34
N TYR A 34 5.78 1.59 -4.36
CA TYR A 34 4.56 1.73 -5.15
C TYR A 34 3.31 1.33 -4.35
N PRO A 35 2.19 2.08 -4.48
CA PRO A 35 0.95 1.77 -3.77
C PRO A 35 0.34 0.42 -4.17
N ALA A 36 -0.04 -0.38 -3.18
CA ALA A 36 -0.68 -1.67 -3.33
C ALA A 36 -1.72 -1.94 -2.24
N LEU A 37 -2.59 -2.92 -2.49
CA LEU A 37 -3.57 -3.44 -1.55
C LEU A 37 -3.11 -4.83 -1.08
N LEU A 38 -3.14 -5.08 0.22
CA LEU A 38 -2.92 -6.43 0.76
C LEU A 38 -4.12 -7.32 0.49
N ILE A 39 -3.88 -8.54 0.02
CA ILE A 39 -4.93 -9.49 -0.32
C ILE A 39 -4.75 -10.76 0.50
N ASN A 40 -5.84 -11.25 1.08
CA ASN A 40 -5.85 -12.56 1.72
C ASN A 40 -5.76 -13.65 0.64
N PRO A 41 -4.69 -14.45 0.57
CA PRO A 41 -4.57 -15.50 -0.44
C PRO A 41 -5.58 -16.63 -0.25
N LYS A 42 -6.16 -16.76 0.95
CA LYS A 42 -7.19 -17.75 1.30
C LYS A 42 -8.62 -17.20 1.12
N MET A 43 -8.79 -16.05 0.47
CA MET A 43 -10.13 -15.50 0.22
C MET A 43 -10.98 -16.43 -0.67
N PRO A 44 -12.32 -16.36 -0.57
CA PRO A 44 -13.21 -17.16 -1.42
C PRO A 44 -12.91 -16.95 -2.91
N ARG A 45 -12.79 -18.06 -3.65
CA ARG A 45 -12.49 -18.05 -5.09
C ARG A 45 -13.64 -17.47 -5.94
N THR A 46 -14.85 -17.46 -5.40
CA THR A 46 -16.02 -16.81 -5.99
C THR A 46 -15.94 -15.28 -5.96
N GLY A 47 -14.96 -14.72 -5.26
CA GLY A 47 -14.89 -13.28 -4.97
C GLY A 47 -15.83 -12.88 -3.85
N TYR A 48 -15.63 -11.67 -3.34
CA TYR A 48 -16.51 -11.04 -2.36
C TYR A 48 -16.40 -9.52 -2.45
N PHE A 49 -17.34 -8.85 -1.79
CA PHE A 49 -17.35 -7.40 -1.62
C PHE A 49 -16.97 -7.07 -0.19
N HIS A 50 -16.07 -6.11 -0.04
CA HIS A 50 -15.75 -5.51 1.25
C HIS A 50 -16.35 -4.11 1.28
N ASN A 51 -17.36 -3.91 2.13
CA ASN A 51 -18.13 -2.66 2.24
C ASN A 51 -18.61 -2.13 0.86
N GLY A 52 -19.15 -3.02 0.03
CA GLY A 52 -19.65 -2.68 -1.30
C GLY A 52 -18.57 -2.53 -2.39
N VAL A 53 -17.29 -2.66 -2.05
CA VAL A 53 -16.18 -2.63 -3.02
C VAL A 53 -15.76 -4.06 -3.38
N PRO A 54 -15.78 -4.47 -4.66
CA PRO A 54 -15.35 -5.82 -5.05
C PRO A 54 -13.86 -6.01 -4.82
N ILE A 55 -13.49 -7.10 -4.15
CA ILE A 55 -12.09 -7.48 -3.94
C ILE A 55 -11.65 -8.43 -5.07
N PRO A 56 -10.60 -8.08 -5.84
CA PRO A 56 -10.11 -8.94 -6.90
C PRO A 56 -9.64 -10.30 -6.39
N VAL A 57 -10.05 -11.36 -7.06
CA VAL A 57 -9.63 -12.73 -6.74
C VAL A 57 -8.23 -12.96 -7.32
N PRO A 58 -7.23 -13.43 -6.54
CA PRO A 58 -5.92 -13.77 -7.06
C PRO A 58 -6.02 -14.92 -8.08
N PRO A 59 -5.41 -14.84 -9.26
CA PRO A 59 -5.32 -15.99 -10.16
C PRO A 59 -4.63 -17.20 -9.50
N GLU A 60 -4.93 -18.41 -9.95
CA GLU A 60 -4.40 -19.64 -9.33
C GLU A 60 -2.88 -19.75 -9.51
N GLU A 61 -2.38 -19.38 -10.69
CA GLU A 61 -0.96 -19.32 -10.98
C GLU A 61 -0.23 -18.34 -10.05
N VAL A 62 -0.87 -17.26 -9.62
CA VAL A 62 -0.32 -16.30 -8.66
C VAL A 62 -0.24 -16.93 -7.26
N LEU A 63 -1.27 -17.68 -6.84
CA LEU A 63 -1.26 -18.37 -5.55
C LEU A 63 -0.16 -19.44 -5.49
N CYS A 64 0.01 -20.22 -6.55
CA CYS A 64 1.03 -21.26 -6.64
C CYS A 64 2.46 -20.71 -6.48
N LEU A 65 2.70 -19.43 -6.82
CA LEU A 65 4.01 -18.78 -6.63
C LEU A 65 4.40 -18.63 -5.15
N GLN A 66 3.45 -18.71 -4.20
CA GLN A 66 3.77 -18.63 -2.78
C GLN A 66 4.75 -19.72 -2.34
N ALA A 67 4.63 -20.93 -2.91
CA ALA A 67 5.47 -22.07 -2.58
C ALA A 67 6.96 -21.87 -2.92
N LYS A 68 7.32 -20.81 -3.66
CA LYS A 68 8.71 -20.46 -3.97
C LYS A 68 9.42 -19.68 -2.84
N TYR A 69 8.72 -19.37 -1.77
CA TYR A 69 9.24 -18.58 -0.66
C TYR A 69 9.29 -19.43 0.61
N ASP A 70 10.49 -19.59 1.17
CA ASP A 70 10.71 -20.29 2.44
C ASP A 70 10.49 -19.38 3.67
N ILE A 71 10.07 -18.14 3.44
CA ILE A 71 9.82 -17.12 4.46
C ILE A 71 8.37 -16.63 4.39
N PRO A 72 7.81 -16.12 5.51
CA PRO A 72 6.50 -15.48 5.49
C PRO A 72 6.45 -14.32 4.48
N VAL A 73 5.46 -14.40 3.59
CA VAL A 73 5.21 -13.41 2.54
C VAL A 73 3.74 -13.02 2.51
N PHE A 74 3.51 -11.80 2.06
CA PHE A 74 2.20 -11.19 1.87
C PHE A 74 1.92 -11.07 0.38
N LEU A 75 0.67 -11.33 0.00
CA LEU A 75 0.20 -11.09 -1.36
C LEU A 75 -0.30 -9.65 -1.47
N VAL A 76 0.28 -8.89 -2.40
CA VAL A 76 -0.15 -7.53 -2.72
C VAL A 76 -0.66 -7.42 -4.15
N LEU A 77 -1.59 -6.50 -4.35
CA LEU A 77 -2.11 -6.11 -5.66
C LEU A 77 -1.85 -4.62 -5.91
N PHE A 78 -0.99 -4.31 -6.87
CA PHE A 78 -0.60 -2.93 -7.16
C PHE A 78 -1.76 -2.11 -7.76
N PHE A 79 -1.78 -0.81 -7.45
CA PHE A 79 -2.69 0.18 -8.08
C PHE A 79 -2.18 0.70 -9.44
N ASP A 80 -1.36 -0.10 -10.13
CA ASP A 80 -0.86 0.20 -11.47
C ASP A 80 -1.95 -0.02 -12.55
N ALA A 81 -1.58 0.09 -13.83
CA ALA A 81 -2.51 -0.11 -14.93
C ALA A 81 -2.85 -1.60 -15.15
N LYS A 82 -1.90 -2.49 -14.90
CA LYS A 82 -2.02 -3.93 -15.19
C LYS A 82 -2.61 -4.73 -14.02
N ARG A 83 -2.82 -4.09 -12.86
CA ARG A 83 -3.24 -4.74 -11.62
C ARG A 83 -2.30 -5.91 -11.30
N THR A 84 -1.01 -5.58 -11.22
CA THR A 84 0.05 -6.57 -11.02
C THR A 84 -0.01 -7.16 -9.61
N TRP A 85 0.06 -8.49 -9.53
CA TRP A 85 0.16 -9.25 -8.28
C TRP A 85 1.62 -9.49 -7.90
N GLN A 86 1.94 -9.47 -6.60
CA GLN A 86 3.28 -9.78 -6.13
C GLN A 86 3.27 -10.34 -4.72
N TRP A 87 4.13 -11.33 -4.47
CA TRP A 87 4.48 -11.79 -3.13
C TRP A 87 5.68 -11.00 -2.60
N LEU A 88 5.55 -10.42 -1.41
CA LEU A 88 6.60 -9.64 -0.76
C LEU A 88 6.72 -9.98 0.74
N PRO A 89 7.94 -10.01 1.30
CA PRO A 89 8.13 -10.14 2.74
C PRO A 89 7.75 -8.84 3.48
N ARG A 90 7.51 -8.94 4.79
CA ARG A 90 7.06 -7.82 5.65
C ARG A 90 7.96 -6.59 5.57
N ASN A 91 9.28 -6.76 5.48
CA ASN A 91 10.26 -5.67 5.40
C ASN A 91 10.28 -4.92 4.07
N LYS A 92 9.44 -5.32 3.10
CA LYS A 92 9.22 -4.62 1.83
C LYS A 92 7.88 -3.92 1.77
N LEU A 93 7.21 -3.79 2.92
CA LEU A 93 5.87 -3.24 3.06
C LEU A 93 5.86 -2.20 4.17
N GLU A 94 5.22 -1.07 3.90
CA GLU A 94 4.93 -0.01 4.87
C GLU A 94 3.48 0.41 4.71
N LEU A 95 2.78 0.75 5.78
CA LEU A 95 1.39 1.23 5.68
C LEU A 95 1.31 2.53 4.88
N LEU A 96 0.26 2.66 4.07
CA LEU A 96 -0.02 3.84 3.24
C LEU A 96 -1.27 4.54 3.77
N GLY A 97 -1.23 5.88 3.85
CA GLY A 97 -2.37 6.68 4.30
C GLY A 97 -2.51 6.79 5.81
N VAL A 98 -1.51 6.32 6.57
CA VAL A 98 -1.44 6.43 8.03
C VAL A 98 -0.46 7.54 8.44
N ASP A 99 0.76 7.52 7.90
CA ASP A 99 1.78 8.57 8.13
C ASP A 99 1.94 9.45 6.89
N VAL A 100 1.49 10.70 6.99
CA VAL A 100 1.55 11.70 5.92
C VAL A 100 2.98 12.07 5.53
N ALA A 101 3.93 12.08 6.48
CA ALA A 101 5.33 12.40 6.21
C ALA A 101 5.99 11.27 5.43
N LEU A 102 5.71 10.01 5.82
CA LEU A 102 6.13 8.83 5.09
C LEU A 102 5.57 8.85 3.65
N ASP A 103 4.26 9.06 3.48
CA ASP A 103 3.62 9.10 2.16
C ASP A 103 4.25 10.16 1.25
N LYS A 104 4.49 11.38 1.78
CA LYS A 104 5.17 12.45 1.05
C LYS A 104 6.58 12.06 0.64
N SER A 105 7.33 11.40 1.54
CA SER A 105 8.68 10.92 1.27
C SER A 105 8.70 9.89 0.13
N LYS A 106 7.81 8.88 0.18
CA LYS A 106 7.68 7.85 -0.88
C LYS A 106 7.28 8.45 -2.22
N LEU A 107 6.35 9.42 -2.23
CA LEU A 107 5.92 10.13 -3.44
C LEU A 107 7.05 10.98 -4.08
N ALA A 108 8.05 11.39 -3.28
CA ALA A 108 9.17 12.22 -3.73
C ALA A 108 10.43 11.42 -4.11
N GLU A 109 10.53 10.15 -3.69
CA GLU A 109 11.72 9.28 -3.80
C GLU A 109 12.35 9.25 -5.20
N ASN A 110 11.55 9.03 -6.25
CA ASN A 110 12.07 8.80 -7.59
C ASN A 110 12.23 10.09 -8.37
N LYS A 111 13.41 10.41 -8.93
CA LYS A 111 13.63 11.68 -9.66
C LYS A 111 12.99 11.75 -11.05
N LYS A 112 12.64 10.62 -11.69
CA LYS A 112 12.13 10.59 -13.07
C LYS A 112 10.66 11.05 -13.14
N PRO A 113 10.31 12.09 -13.94
CA PRO A 113 8.96 12.64 -14.00
C PRO A 113 7.85 11.63 -14.31
N ASN A 114 8.08 10.74 -15.28
CA ASN A 114 7.11 9.71 -15.68
C ASN A 114 6.82 8.72 -14.54
N VAL A 115 7.87 8.34 -13.80
CA VAL A 115 7.74 7.44 -12.65
C VAL A 115 6.98 8.15 -11.52
N LYS A 116 7.35 9.40 -11.18
CA LYS A 116 6.61 10.20 -10.19
C LYS A 116 5.12 10.31 -10.53
N LYS A 117 4.80 10.60 -11.79
CA LYS A 117 3.41 10.72 -12.25
C LYS A 117 2.65 9.40 -12.10
N ALA A 118 3.27 8.28 -12.45
CA ALA A 118 2.66 6.95 -12.31
C ALA A 118 2.42 6.60 -10.83
N VAL A 119 3.42 6.80 -9.96
CA VAL A 119 3.30 6.55 -8.51
C VAL A 119 2.20 7.42 -7.90
N ARG A 120 2.16 8.72 -8.22
CA ARG A 120 1.09 9.63 -7.76
C ARG A 120 -0.29 9.17 -8.20
N LYS A 121 -0.45 8.75 -9.47
CA LYS A 121 -1.73 8.23 -9.97
C LYS A 121 -2.17 6.98 -9.22
N ALA A 122 -1.24 6.06 -8.93
CA ALA A 122 -1.53 4.88 -8.12
C ALA A 122 -1.88 5.22 -6.67
N TYR A 123 -1.23 6.23 -6.09
CA TYR A 123 -1.52 6.71 -4.74
C TYR A 123 -2.94 7.28 -4.66
N ILE A 124 -3.32 8.14 -5.61
CA ILE A 124 -4.70 8.67 -5.70
C ILE A 124 -5.71 7.52 -5.80
N LYS A 125 -5.45 6.50 -6.62
CA LYS A 125 -6.34 5.33 -6.72
C LYS A 125 -6.44 4.55 -5.40
N ALA A 126 -5.35 4.42 -4.65
CA ALA A 126 -5.33 3.75 -3.35
C ALA A 126 -6.20 4.52 -2.34
N ILE A 127 -5.99 5.83 -2.20
CA ILE A 127 -6.80 6.68 -1.31
C ILE A 127 -8.28 6.63 -1.70
N LEU A 128 -8.59 6.74 -2.99
CA LEU A 128 -9.98 6.61 -3.47
C LEU A 128 -10.60 5.23 -3.20
N HIS A 129 -9.79 4.17 -3.16
CA HIS A 129 -10.27 2.85 -2.76
C HIS A 129 -10.61 2.84 -1.26
N GLN A 130 -9.75 3.42 -0.42
CA GLN A 130 -10.00 3.55 1.02
C GLN A 130 -11.28 4.34 1.31
N CYS A 131 -11.49 5.48 0.65
CA CYS A 131 -12.70 6.29 0.82
C CYS A 131 -13.96 5.50 0.49
N ARG A 132 -13.95 4.70 -0.59
CA ARG A 132 -15.08 3.84 -0.96
C ARG A 132 -15.34 2.73 0.06
N VAL A 133 -14.27 2.15 0.61
CA VAL A 133 -14.36 1.07 1.61
C VAL A 133 -14.86 1.60 2.96
N THR A 134 -14.43 2.80 3.36
CA THR A 134 -14.69 3.36 4.70
C THR A 134 -15.88 4.33 4.74
N GLY A 135 -16.37 4.76 3.58
CA GLY A 135 -17.38 5.82 3.47
C GLY A 135 -16.86 7.22 3.82
N GLN A 136 -15.55 7.38 4.05
CA GLN A 136 -14.93 8.66 4.39
C GLN A 136 -14.81 9.58 3.17
N PRO A 137 -14.88 10.91 3.37
CA PRO A 137 -14.74 11.88 2.27
C PRO A 137 -13.35 11.78 1.63
N ASN A 138 -13.27 12.09 0.34
CA ASN A 138 -12.02 12.04 -0.40
C ASN A 138 -11.09 13.21 0.01
N PRO A 139 -9.98 12.95 0.71
CA PRO A 139 -9.09 14.03 1.16
C PRO A 139 -8.33 14.70 0.00
N LEU A 140 -8.41 14.15 -1.22
CA LEU A 140 -7.74 14.66 -2.41
C LEU A 140 -8.66 15.53 -3.29
N GLU A 141 -9.93 15.68 -2.94
CA GLU A 141 -10.93 16.41 -3.74
C GLU A 141 -10.63 17.92 -3.81
N ASN A 142 -10.18 18.52 -2.71
CA ASN A 142 -9.86 19.96 -2.64
C ASN A 142 -8.63 20.38 -3.46
N ASN A 143 -7.82 19.46 -3.98
CA ASN A 143 -6.67 19.78 -4.82
C ASN A 143 -6.97 19.77 -6.34
N GLN A 144 -8.23 19.52 -6.74
CA GLN A 144 -8.64 19.53 -8.15
C GLN A 144 -9.44 20.80 -8.55
N VAL A 145 -9.93 21.59 -7.59
CA VAL A 145 -10.76 22.80 -7.81
C VAL A 145 -9.91 24.08 -8.02
N ALA A 146 -8.72 23.97 -8.60
CA ALA A 146 -7.87 25.13 -8.92
C ALA A 146 -7.60 25.26 -10.44
N LYS A 147 -8.50 24.74 -11.28
CA LYS A 147 -8.50 25.00 -12.72
C LYS A 147 -9.93 25.16 -13.25
N THR A 148 -10.54 26.27 -12.87
CA THR A 148 -11.58 26.89 -13.70
C THR A 148 -11.12 28.34 -13.89
N PRO A 149 -10.68 28.76 -15.08
CA PRO A 149 -10.85 30.15 -15.47
C PRO A 149 -12.34 30.29 -15.79
N GLU A 150 -13.04 30.91 -14.85
CA GLU A 150 -14.25 31.67 -15.14
C GLU A 150 -13.85 32.93 -15.95
N GLU A 151 -14.82 33.47 -16.66
CA GLU A 151 -14.85 34.78 -17.35
C GLU A 151 -14.43 34.87 -18.83
N SER A 152 -15.51 35.00 -19.61
CA SER A 152 -15.81 36.08 -20.58
C SER A 152 -15.25 36.02 -22.00
#